data_AF-A0A9Q3BLV8-F1
#
_entry.id   AF-A0A9Q3BLV8-F1
#
_cell.length_a   1.000
_cell.length_b   1.000
_cell.length_c   1.000
_cell.angle_alpha   90.00
_cell.angle_beta   90.00
_cell.angle_gamma   90.00
#
_symmetry.space_group_name_H-M   'P 1'
#
loop_
_entity.id
_entity.type
_entity.pdbx_description
1 polymer ?
#
loop_
_entity_poly.entity_id
_entity_poly.type
_entity_poly.pdbx_seq_one_letter_code
_entity_poly.pdbx_strand_id
1 'polypeptide(L)'
;MRLISFDPESLAFSSDLVLQQKQKTVHQLLQHISIKWSSLVRSNLAILDLLHDPKLPLTNRNPSFKLYVRTLPNSEDTPRTIKQRLQHENPVGELENVQVIELPSSGQIHNLNDHGTLYLPYPYVVPGGRFQEMYAWDSFFIMMGLLRDNHVRLVRNMLDNYIYQIEHYGTITNGNRTYYLTRSQLPFLTPLIKLILPTVSSNYRQAWLKQAIRAAEAYHAYWTTGSHLVPSTGLSRFFDSGPPGSSPPEIIHESDPRDGSSAHDRVKRFFRQHYHHGIPDYNIPDYYDYETDQLTPKFMDNDRAMRESGFDTSARFGPFNSQVLDFNPVCLNSLLALMEREIGELYGELDRSSSKQIKKINKMSKIWSQRADNRIKLIRKYNWDEDTGLYFDYDFVRQERRKYVFATTFLPLWTGIATQTEAERVVKTAVQALEIPGGISTSNVEVADQWDKPYVWAPLQLFAVDGLRKYGYNAIADRLAVKFNSMVLKTWLSTGELWEKYDGIQRNETVNLKFGYPSNEIGFGWTNAIFTRFFDQLKEAGKENEIIKMIATHDNHSLEDDWVEIKME
;
A
#
# COMPACT_ATOMS: atom_id res chain seq x y z
N MET A 1 -37.94 46.67 -34.56
CA MET A 1 -37.05 45.52 -34.28
C MET A 1 -35.62 45.97 -34.42
N ARG A 2 -34.93 46.29 -33.31
CA ARG A 2 -33.47 46.45 -33.32
C ARG A 2 -32.87 45.13 -32.87
N LEU A 3 -32.10 44.51 -33.77
CA LEU A 3 -31.25 43.35 -33.49
C LEU A 3 -30.20 43.78 -32.47
N ILE A 4 -30.18 43.12 -31.31
CA ILE A 4 -29.09 43.22 -30.34
C ILE A 4 -27.91 42.44 -30.94
N SER A 5 -26.83 43.14 -31.28
CA SER A 5 -25.57 42.50 -31.63
C SER A 5 -24.96 41.90 -30.37
N PHE A 6 -24.79 40.57 -30.35
CA PHE A 6 -23.98 39.91 -29.34
C PHE A 6 -22.51 40.20 -29.62
N ASP A 7 -21.84 40.78 -28.64
CA ASP A 7 -20.41 41.08 -28.67
C ASP A 7 -19.61 39.81 -28.30
N PRO A 8 -18.85 39.21 -29.25
CA PRO A 8 -18.06 38.00 -29.00
C PRO A 8 -16.96 38.19 -27.95
N GLU A 9 -16.46 39.42 -27.75
CA GLU A 9 -15.37 39.69 -26.80
C GLU A 9 -15.84 39.57 -25.33
N SER A 10 -17.11 39.87 -25.07
CA SER A 10 -17.72 39.75 -23.73
C SER A 10 -17.88 38.30 -23.25
N LEU A 11 -18.11 37.36 -24.17
CA LEU A 11 -18.19 35.93 -23.90
C LEU A 11 -16.79 35.32 -23.66
N ALA A 12 -15.78 35.77 -24.40
CA ALA A 12 -14.39 35.33 -24.22
C ALA A 12 -13.80 35.76 -22.86
N PHE A 13 -14.06 37.00 -22.44
CA PHE A 13 -13.62 37.51 -21.13
C PHE A 13 -14.26 36.74 -19.96
N SER A 14 -15.53 36.37 -20.10
CA SER A 14 -16.24 35.56 -19.10
C SER A 14 -15.70 34.13 -19.03
N SER A 15 -15.38 33.51 -20.17
CA SER A 15 -14.81 32.16 -20.21
C SER A 15 -13.39 32.09 -19.64
N ASP A 16 -12.56 33.10 -19.88
CA ASP A 16 -11.19 33.15 -19.37
C ASP A 16 -11.14 33.36 -17.86
N LEU A 17 -12.03 34.19 -17.32
CA LEU A 17 -12.13 34.41 -15.87
C LEU A 17 -12.62 33.14 -15.14
N VAL A 18 -13.58 32.41 -15.73
CA VAL A 18 -14.07 31.13 -15.22
C VAL A 18 -12.97 30.06 -15.29
N LEU A 19 -12.18 30.04 -16.37
CA LEU A 19 -11.06 29.11 -16.51
C LEU A 19 -9.97 29.39 -15.48
N GLN A 20 -9.57 30.65 -15.30
CA GLN A 20 -8.61 31.06 -14.27
C GLN A 20 -9.09 30.70 -12.86
N GLN A 21 -10.38 30.91 -12.58
CA GLN A 21 -10.98 30.54 -11.29
C GLN A 21 -10.96 29.01 -11.06
N LYS A 22 -11.18 28.21 -12.11
CA LYS A 22 -11.11 26.73 -12.01
C LYS A 22 -9.67 26.23 -11.88
N GLN A 23 -8.70 26.83 -12.58
CA GLN A 23 -7.27 26.50 -12.44
C GLN A 23 -6.73 26.77 -11.04
N LYS A 24 -7.25 27.82 -10.39
CA LYS A 24 -6.96 28.14 -8.99
C LYS A 24 -7.34 26.99 -8.04
N THR A 25 -8.38 26.22 -8.37
CA THR A 25 -8.86 25.11 -7.54
C THR A 25 -7.84 23.96 -7.44
N VAL A 26 -7.18 23.60 -8.54
CA VAL A 26 -6.15 22.54 -8.52
C VAL A 26 -4.99 22.96 -7.61
N HIS A 27 -4.56 24.22 -7.72
CA HIS A 27 -3.50 24.78 -6.88
C HIS A 27 -3.89 24.86 -5.39
N GLN A 28 -5.16 25.16 -5.09
CA GLN A 28 -5.67 25.12 -3.71
C GLN A 28 -5.60 23.71 -3.11
N LEU A 29 -5.94 22.68 -3.88
CA LEU A 29 -5.81 21.29 -3.42
C LEU A 29 -4.34 20.91 -3.21
N LEU A 30 -3.44 21.30 -4.12
CA LEU A 30 -1.99 21.07 -3.93
C LEU A 30 -1.47 21.74 -2.65
N GLN A 31 -1.89 22.97 -2.38
CA GLN A 31 -1.53 23.67 -1.14
C GLN A 31 -2.14 23.00 0.10
N HIS A 32 -3.40 22.56 0.01
CA HIS A 32 -4.07 21.80 1.08
C HIS A 32 -3.27 20.54 1.42
N ILE A 33 -2.86 19.75 0.41
CA ILE A 33 -2.05 18.55 0.59
C ILE A 33 -0.71 18.88 1.27
N SER A 34 -0.01 19.91 0.79
CA SER A 34 1.29 20.31 1.34
C SER A 34 1.21 20.67 2.83
N ILE A 35 0.14 21.34 3.25
CA ILE A 35 -0.11 21.66 4.66
C ILE A 35 -0.49 20.41 5.46
N LYS A 36 -1.30 19.51 4.87
CA LYS A 36 -1.85 18.32 5.54
C LYS A 36 -0.77 17.37 6.06
N TRP A 37 0.40 17.28 5.42
CA TRP A 37 1.50 16.42 5.89
C TRP A 37 1.84 16.64 7.35
N SER A 38 1.87 17.89 7.81
CA SER A 38 2.20 18.24 9.20
C SER A 38 1.22 17.63 10.21
N SER A 39 -0.07 17.53 9.86
CA SER A 39 -1.11 16.93 10.71
C SER A 39 -1.02 15.40 10.82
N LEU A 40 -0.35 14.77 9.85
CA LEU A 40 -0.15 13.32 9.80
C LEU A 40 1.15 12.88 10.47
N VAL A 41 2.00 13.83 10.92
CA VAL A 41 3.24 13.48 11.64
C VAL A 41 2.91 12.95 13.03
N ARG A 42 3.61 11.88 13.42
CA ARG A 42 3.69 11.35 14.78
C ARG A 42 5.13 11.35 15.23
N SER A 43 5.34 11.59 16.52
CA SER A 43 6.67 11.63 17.11
C SER A 43 6.63 11.39 18.62
N ASN A 44 7.78 11.05 19.18
CA ASN A 44 7.95 10.87 20.63
C ASN A 44 7.74 12.17 21.44
N LEU A 45 7.65 13.35 20.80
CA LEU A 45 7.27 14.62 21.44
C LEU A 45 5.77 14.71 21.78
N ALA A 46 4.95 13.85 21.18
CA ALA A 46 3.51 13.73 21.43
C ALA A 46 3.18 12.26 21.72
N ILE A 47 3.95 11.64 22.64
CA ILE A 47 3.95 10.19 22.83
C ILE A 47 2.58 9.65 23.26
N LEU A 48 1.80 10.38 24.05
CA LEU A 48 0.49 9.90 24.52
C LEU A 48 -0.50 9.72 23.36
N ASP A 49 -0.53 10.66 22.41
CA ASP A 49 -1.36 10.57 21.21
C ASP A 49 -0.97 9.37 20.35
N LEU A 50 0.33 9.09 20.28
CA LEU A 50 0.90 7.94 19.55
C LEU A 50 0.54 6.60 20.21
N LEU A 51 0.46 6.56 21.54
CA LEU A 51 0.18 5.32 22.26
C LEU A 51 -1.30 4.95 22.28
N HIS A 52 -2.21 5.91 22.12
CA HIS A 52 -3.64 5.64 22.00
C HIS A 52 -3.93 4.73 20.80
N ASP A 53 -4.69 3.66 21.02
CA ASP A 53 -5.09 2.71 19.97
C ASP A 53 -6.62 2.62 19.88
N PRO A 54 -7.25 3.29 18.89
CA PRO A 54 -8.70 3.25 18.74
C PRO A 54 -9.21 1.88 18.24
N LYS A 55 -8.34 0.95 17.84
CA LYS A 55 -8.72 -0.36 17.31
C LYS A 55 -8.95 -1.41 18.40
N LEU A 56 -8.41 -1.16 19.59
CA LEU A 56 -8.57 -2.03 20.75
C LEU A 56 -9.36 -1.30 21.85
N PRO A 57 -10.32 -1.94 22.51
CA PRO A 57 -11.08 -1.32 23.59
C PRO A 57 -10.15 -0.99 24.76
N LEU A 58 -10.41 0.14 25.44
CA LEU A 58 -9.73 0.47 26.68
C LEU A 58 -10.12 -0.56 27.75
N THR A 59 -9.17 -1.40 28.15
CA THR A 59 -9.42 -2.50 29.10
C THR A 59 -9.55 -2.03 30.56
N ASN A 60 -9.15 -0.79 30.88
CA ASN A 60 -9.15 -0.26 32.25
C ASN A 60 -9.53 1.24 32.31
N ARG A 61 -10.16 1.66 33.42
CA ARG A 61 -10.50 3.07 33.72
C ARG A 61 -9.29 3.98 33.95
N ASN A 62 -8.09 3.42 34.09
CA ASN A 62 -6.83 4.15 34.26
C ASN A 62 -5.71 3.44 33.47
N PRO A 63 -5.66 3.58 32.13
CA PRO A 63 -4.74 2.82 31.31
C PRO A 63 -3.32 3.39 31.42
N SER A 64 -2.39 2.55 31.88
CA SER A 64 -0.98 2.81 31.59
C SER A 64 -0.73 2.40 30.14
N PHE A 65 -0.30 3.36 29.33
CA PHE A 65 0.06 3.12 27.94
C PHE A 65 1.36 2.33 27.86
N LYS A 66 1.40 1.35 26.94
CA LYS A 66 2.54 0.45 26.82
C LYS A 66 3.35 0.74 25.56
N LEU A 67 4.65 0.94 25.78
CA LEU A 67 5.66 1.12 24.74
C LEU A 67 6.66 -0.03 24.84
N TYR A 68 6.64 -0.92 23.85
CA TYR A 68 7.49 -2.10 23.78
C TYR A 68 8.78 -1.79 23.03
N VAL A 69 9.90 -2.27 23.58
CA VAL A 69 11.25 -2.09 23.06
C VAL A 69 11.94 -3.45 22.99
N ARG A 70 12.68 -3.74 21.92
CA ARG A 70 13.64 -4.85 21.92
C ARG A 70 15.02 -4.31 22.24
N THR A 71 15.64 -4.78 23.33
CA THR A 71 17.05 -4.53 23.59
C THR A 71 17.91 -5.49 22.76
N LEU A 72 18.72 -4.95 21.85
CA LEU A 72 19.71 -5.74 21.10
C LEU A 72 21.02 -5.86 21.88
N PRO A 73 21.82 -6.92 21.66
CA PRO A 73 23.15 -7.03 22.25
C PRO A 73 24.02 -5.80 21.90
N ASN A 74 24.59 -5.17 22.93
CA ASN A 74 25.40 -3.94 22.81
C ASN A 74 24.66 -2.69 22.30
N SER A 75 23.33 -2.71 22.21
CA SER A 75 22.55 -1.51 21.93
C SER A 75 22.35 -0.70 23.21
N GLU A 76 22.36 0.62 23.07
CA GLU A 76 21.99 1.55 24.13
C GLU A 76 20.46 1.65 24.30
N ASP A 77 19.66 1.12 23.37
CA ASP A 77 18.21 1.16 23.42
C ASP A 77 17.66 0.07 24.34
N THR A 78 17.64 0.38 25.64
CA THR A 78 17.00 -0.39 26.70
C THR A 78 15.72 0.31 27.14
N PRO A 79 14.76 -0.37 27.80
CA PRO A 79 13.59 0.30 28.36
C PRO A 79 13.94 1.49 29.27
N ARG A 80 15.03 1.39 30.03
CA ARG A 80 15.51 2.46 30.93
C ARG A 80 15.98 3.68 30.16
N THR A 81 16.86 3.50 29.18
CA THR A 81 17.46 4.60 28.40
C THR A 81 16.44 5.26 27.48
N ILE A 82 15.51 4.48 26.91
CA ILE A 82 14.38 5.05 26.15
C ILE A 82 13.46 5.85 27.07
N LYS A 83 13.13 5.35 28.27
CA LYS A 83 12.34 6.13 29.23
C LYS A 83 13.03 7.45 29.59
N GLN A 84 14.34 7.45 29.79
CA GLN A 84 15.12 8.67 30.02
C GLN A 84 15.10 9.63 28.82
N ARG A 85 15.21 9.10 27.59
CA ARG A 85 15.12 9.89 26.35
C ARG A 85 13.75 10.55 26.23
N LEU A 86 12.67 9.80 26.46
CA LEU A 86 11.31 10.33 26.46
C LEU A 86 11.11 11.42 27.52
N GLN A 87 11.65 11.24 28.72
CA GLN A 87 11.62 12.26 29.79
C GLN A 87 12.35 13.55 29.41
N HIS A 88 13.47 13.42 28.70
CA HIS A 88 14.20 14.58 28.20
C HIS A 88 13.45 15.29 27.07
N GLU A 89 12.83 14.53 26.17
CA GLU A 89 12.02 15.04 25.05
C GLU A 89 10.69 15.66 25.51
N ASN A 90 10.14 15.22 26.65
CA ASN A 90 8.84 15.62 27.19
C ASN A 90 8.93 16.04 28.67
N PRO A 91 9.63 17.15 29.01
CA PRO A 91 9.92 17.51 30.41
C PRO A 91 8.68 17.90 31.24
N VAL A 92 7.56 18.21 30.59
CA VAL A 92 6.28 18.62 31.23
C VAL A 92 5.15 17.61 30.94
N GLY A 93 5.44 16.49 30.27
CA GLY A 93 4.42 15.51 29.86
C GLY A 93 4.06 14.48 30.94
N GLU A 94 2.87 13.89 30.84
CA GLU A 94 2.39 12.82 31.74
C GLU A 94 3.02 11.45 31.43
N LEU A 95 4.35 11.36 31.45
CA LEU A 95 5.07 10.09 31.24
C LEU A 95 4.91 9.08 32.38
N GLU A 96 4.32 9.49 33.50
CA GLU A 96 3.99 8.60 34.62
C GLU A 96 3.05 7.47 34.16
N ASN A 97 2.19 7.76 33.19
CA ASN A 97 1.25 6.81 32.59
C ASN A 97 1.85 5.96 31.47
N VAL A 98 3.14 6.13 31.15
CA VAL A 98 3.82 5.37 30.09
C VAL A 98 4.74 4.30 30.69
N GLN A 99 4.41 3.05 30.40
CA GLN A 99 5.25 1.89 30.71
C GLN A 99 6.11 1.54 29.50
N VAL A 100 7.43 1.70 29.65
CA VAL A 100 8.41 1.22 28.67
C VAL A 100 8.82 -0.19 29.06
N ILE A 101 8.54 -1.17 28.21
CA ILE A 101 8.59 -2.60 28.51
C ILE A 101 9.54 -3.29 27.53
N GLU A 102 10.39 -4.18 28.03
CA GLU A 102 11.18 -5.07 27.18
C GLU A 102 10.24 -6.08 26.49
N LEU A 103 10.35 -6.18 25.17
CA LEU A 103 9.57 -7.11 24.38
C LEU A 103 9.92 -8.55 24.80
N PRO A 104 8.94 -9.45 25.01
CA PRO A 104 9.22 -10.85 25.33
C PRO A 104 10.10 -11.51 24.26
N SER A 105 10.82 -12.58 24.60
CA SER A 105 11.62 -13.32 23.62
C SER A 105 10.77 -13.75 22.40
N SER A 106 11.38 -13.93 21.22
CA SER A 106 10.63 -14.18 19.98
C SER A 106 9.64 -15.34 20.07
N GLY A 107 9.99 -16.42 20.80
CA GLY A 107 9.08 -17.58 21.02
C GLY A 107 7.86 -17.30 21.89
N GLN A 108 7.82 -16.15 22.58
CA GLN A 108 6.71 -15.73 23.45
C GLN A 108 5.84 -14.64 22.82
N ILE A 109 6.25 -14.04 21.71
CA ILE A 109 5.49 -12.97 21.02
C ILE A 109 4.07 -13.46 20.66
N HIS A 110 3.95 -14.72 20.23
CA HIS A 110 2.68 -15.32 19.86
C HIS A 110 1.66 -15.41 21.01
N ASN A 111 2.12 -15.40 22.26
CA ASN A 111 1.26 -15.49 23.45
C ASN A 111 1.04 -14.12 24.13
N LEU A 112 1.42 -13.03 23.48
CA LEU A 112 1.27 -11.69 24.04
C LEU A 112 -0.19 -11.24 23.94
N ASN A 113 -0.92 -11.33 25.06
CA ASN A 113 -2.30 -10.87 25.17
C ASN A 113 -2.42 -9.40 25.57
N ASP A 114 -1.30 -8.81 25.98
CA ASP A 114 -1.24 -7.43 26.45
C ASP A 114 -0.56 -6.58 25.38
N HIS A 115 -1.38 -5.86 24.60
CA HIS A 115 -0.93 -5.18 23.40
C HIS A 115 -0.53 -3.72 23.66
N GLY A 116 0.45 -3.24 22.90
CA GLY A 116 0.88 -1.84 22.89
C GLY A 116 1.65 -1.46 21.63
N THR A 117 2.24 -0.27 21.64
CA THR A 117 3.04 0.30 20.56
C THR A 117 4.47 -0.22 20.60
N LEU A 118 5.04 -0.50 19.43
CA LEU A 118 6.48 -0.72 19.26
C LEU A 118 7.18 0.64 19.13
N TYR A 119 8.26 0.80 19.89
CA TYR A 119 9.07 2.01 19.85
C TYR A 119 9.69 2.24 18.47
N LEU A 120 9.65 3.50 18.03
CA LEU A 120 10.42 3.98 16.88
C LEU A 120 11.21 5.22 17.30
N PRO A 121 12.50 5.31 16.93
CA PRO A 121 13.36 6.40 17.38
C PRO A 121 13.05 7.76 16.74
N TYR A 122 12.47 7.77 15.53
CA TYR A 122 12.30 8.98 14.74
C TYR A 122 10.83 9.30 14.44
N PRO A 123 10.48 10.58 14.15
CA PRO A 123 9.14 10.92 13.70
C PRO A 123 8.81 10.25 12.37
N TYR A 124 7.53 9.96 12.18
CA TYR A 124 7.00 9.33 10.98
C TYR A 124 5.64 9.91 10.62
N VAL A 125 5.12 9.54 9.46
CA VAL A 125 3.80 9.97 8.98
C VAL A 125 2.87 8.77 8.92
N VAL A 126 1.65 8.94 9.44
CA VAL A 126 0.59 7.91 9.43
C VAL A 126 -0.27 8.02 8.17
N PRO A 127 -1.01 6.97 7.78
CA PRO A 127 -1.94 7.05 6.65
C PRO A 127 -3.01 8.12 6.81
N GLY A 128 -3.69 8.18 7.96
CA GLY A 128 -4.81 9.11 8.20
C GLY A 128 -5.90 8.49 9.06
N GLY A 129 -6.96 9.24 9.36
CA GLY A 129 -8.11 8.76 10.12
C GLY A 129 -7.73 8.12 11.47
N ARG A 130 -8.22 6.89 11.71
CA ARG A 130 -7.98 6.13 12.96
C ARG A 130 -6.55 5.61 13.13
N PHE A 131 -5.71 5.63 12.09
CA PHE A 131 -4.38 5.01 12.12
C PHE A 131 -3.36 5.91 12.85
N GLN A 132 -2.67 5.35 13.84
CA GLN A 132 -1.62 6.04 14.61
C GLN A 132 -0.22 5.45 14.37
N GLU A 133 -0.14 4.42 13.53
CA GLU A 133 1.06 3.62 13.29
C GLU A 133 1.79 4.04 12.01
N MET A 134 3.10 3.82 11.98
CA MET A 134 3.86 3.80 10.74
C MET A 134 3.54 2.50 9.99
N TYR A 135 2.67 2.57 8.98
CA TYR A 135 2.34 1.42 8.14
C TYR A 135 3.42 1.15 7.10
N ALA A 136 3.68 -0.14 6.83
CA ALA A 136 4.83 -0.54 6.01
C ALA A 136 4.70 -0.04 4.57
N TRP A 137 3.69 -0.44 3.80
CA TRP A 137 3.64 -0.07 2.38
C TRP A 137 3.09 1.35 2.13
N ASP A 138 2.17 1.86 2.97
CA ASP A 138 1.66 3.24 2.90
C ASP A 138 2.78 4.27 2.93
N SER A 139 3.75 4.03 3.80
CA SER A 139 4.92 4.87 4.00
C SER A 139 5.77 5.03 2.74
N PHE A 140 5.73 4.08 1.79
CA PHE A 140 6.36 4.27 0.47
C PHE A 140 5.73 5.43 -0.31
N PHE A 141 4.41 5.42 -0.42
CA PHE A 141 3.65 6.46 -1.13
C PHE A 141 3.78 7.80 -0.43
N ILE A 142 3.62 7.80 0.90
CA ILE A 142 3.77 8.98 1.73
C ILE A 142 5.17 9.59 1.56
N MET A 143 6.24 8.80 1.62
CA MET A 143 7.60 9.31 1.45
C MET A 143 7.85 9.92 0.07
N MET A 144 7.21 9.40 -0.99
CA MET A 144 7.27 10.06 -2.31
C MET A 144 6.60 11.45 -2.29
N GLY A 145 5.43 11.59 -1.68
CA GLY A 145 4.74 12.87 -1.53
C GLY A 145 5.52 13.86 -0.67
N LEU A 146 6.10 13.39 0.43
CA LEU A 146 6.95 14.19 1.31
C LEU A 146 8.21 14.70 0.60
N LEU A 147 8.83 13.88 -0.25
CA LEU A 147 10.01 14.32 -1.03
C LEU A 147 9.66 15.41 -2.03
N ARG A 148 8.50 15.29 -2.69
CA ARG A 148 7.97 16.32 -3.59
C ARG A 148 7.84 17.66 -2.85
N ASP A 149 7.39 17.64 -1.60
CA ASP A 149 7.25 18.85 -0.76
C ASP A 149 8.51 19.18 0.07
N ASN A 150 9.68 18.66 -0.32
CA ASN A 150 10.99 18.94 0.29
C ASN A 150 11.15 18.52 1.77
N HIS A 151 10.34 17.58 2.27
CA HIS A 151 10.47 17.01 3.61
C HIS A 151 11.55 15.91 3.71
N VAL A 152 12.73 16.15 3.12
CA VAL A 152 13.83 15.18 2.98
C VAL A 152 14.28 14.59 4.32
N ARG A 153 14.37 15.42 5.38
CA ARG A 153 14.76 14.94 6.72
C ARG A 153 13.74 13.96 7.29
N LEU A 154 12.45 14.21 7.10
CA LEU A 154 11.39 13.35 7.61
C LEU A 154 11.37 12.02 6.85
N VAL A 155 11.61 12.04 5.55
CA VAL A 155 11.75 10.82 4.73
C VAL A 155 12.93 9.96 5.22
N ARG A 156 14.09 10.59 5.48
CA ARG A 156 15.24 9.89 6.07
C ARG A 156 14.90 9.28 7.43
N ASN A 157 14.24 10.04 8.31
CA ASN A 157 13.79 9.57 9.61
C ASN A 157 12.87 8.33 9.51
N MET A 158 11.91 8.35 8.59
CA MET A 158 11.01 7.21 8.34
C MET A 158 11.78 5.99 7.80
N LEU A 159 12.72 6.19 6.89
CA LEU A 159 13.55 5.09 6.40
C LEU A 159 14.47 4.51 7.48
N ASP A 160 15.03 5.36 8.35
CA ASP A 160 15.81 4.91 9.51
C ASP A 160 14.91 4.15 10.51
N ASN A 161 13.62 4.49 10.63
CA ASN A 161 12.65 3.68 11.37
C ASN A 161 12.41 2.30 10.74
N TYR A 162 12.43 2.15 9.41
CA TYR A 162 12.37 0.81 8.81
C TYR A 162 13.61 -0.02 9.13
N ILE A 163 14.80 0.59 9.03
CA ILE A 163 16.06 -0.08 9.40
C ILE A 163 16.00 -0.51 10.87
N TYR A 164 15.53 0.37 11.75
CA TYR A 164 15.30 0.06 13.16
C TYR A 164 14.36 -1.13 13.35
N GLN A 165 13.20 -1.14 12.68
CA GLN A 165 12.26 -2.25 12.77
C GLN A 165 12.87 -3.58 12.29
N ILE A 166 13.63 -3.58 11.20
CA ILE A 166 14.30 -4.79 10.72
C ILE A 166 15.31 -5.30 11.73
N GLU A 167 16.12 -4.41 12.32
CA GLU A 167 17.14 -4.78 13.30
C GLU A 167 16.54 -5.25 14.64
N HIS A 168 15.50 -4.58 15.14
CA HIS A 168 14.91 -4.82 16.47
C HIS A 168 13.73 -5.80 16.46
N TYR A 169 12.98 -5.86 15.37
CA TYR A 169 11.74 -6.65 15.25
C TYR A 169 11.81 -7.72 14.16
N GLY A 170 12.90 -7.78 13.39
CA GLY A 170 13.19 -8.82 12.42
C GLY A 170 12.59 -8.59 11.03
N THR A 171 11.71 -7.60 10.88
CA THR A 171 11.09 -7.21 9.61
C THR A 171 10.54 -5.79 9.71
N ILE A 172 10.09 -5.21 8.60
CA ILE A 172 9.20 -4.04 8.64
C ILE A 172 7.82 -4.57 9.02
N THR A 173 7.31 -4.28 10.21
CA THR A 173 6.00 -4.80 10.65
C THR A 173 4.88 -4.08 9.90
N ASN A 174 3.72 -4.72 9.76
CA ASN A 174 2.56 -4.13 9.06
C ASN A 174 2.26 -2.69 9.55
N GLY A 175 2.16 -2.53 10.87
CA GLY A 175 2.29 -1.26 11.57
C GLY A 175 3.11 -1.47 12.85
N ASN A 176 3.56 -0.40 13.52
CA ASN A 176 4.40 -0.53 14.73
C ASN A 176 3.58 -0.81 16.00
N ARG A 177 2.76 -1.87 16.00
CA ARG A 177 2.04 -2.38 17.18
C ARG A 177 2.41 -3.83 17.42
N THR A 178 2.34 -4.25 18.68
CA THR A 178 2.68 -5.62 19.09
C THR A 178 1.90 -6.72 18.33
N TYR A 179 0.62 -6.51 18.04
CA TYR A 179 -0.21 -7.47 17.27
C TYR A 179 0.15 -7.55 15.77
N TYR A 180 1.06 -6.69 15.29
CA TYR A 180 1.64 -6.74 13.95
C TYR A 180 3.04 -7.37 13.91
N LEU A 181 3.63 -7.80 15.04
CA LEU A 181 4.98 -8.38 15.08
C LEU A 181 5.14 -9.66 14.23
N THR A 182 4.04 -10.30 13.86
CA THR A 182 4.04 -11.59 13.18
C THR A 182 3.85 -11.50 11.66
N ARG A 183 3.58 -10.30 11.13
CA ARG A 183 3.37 -10.02 9.69
C ARG A 183 4.00 -8.71 9.23
N SER A 184 4.38 -8.68 7.96
CA SER A 184 4.84 -7.47 7.28
C SER A 184 3.73 -6.88 6.39
N GLN A 185 4.12 -6.21 5.32
CA GLN A 185 3.29 -5.73 4.22
C GLN A 185 4.16 -5.60 2.96
N LEU A 186 3.57 -5.33 1.78
CA LEU A 186 4.30 -5.32 0.50
C LEU A 186 5.65 -4.55 0.56
N PRO A 187 6.77 -5.16 0.10
CA PRO A 187 8.10 -4.67 0.44
C PRO A 187 8.66 -3.61 -0.52
N PHE A 188 8.66 -2.34 -0.10
CA PHE A 188 9.14 -1.18 -0.88
C PHE A 188 10.44 -0.54 -0.34
N LEU A 189 11.27 -1.30 0.39
CA LEU A 189 12.45 -0.74 1.07
C LEU A 189 13.54 -0.22 0.10
N THR A 190 13.98 -1.03 -0.86
CA THR A 190 15.09 -0.65 -1.75
C THR A 190 14.81 0.54 -2.68
N PRO A 191 13.60 0.73 -3.24
CA PRO A 191 13.35 1.92 -4.06
C PRO A 191 13.43 3.20 -3.21
N LEU A 192 13.06 3.16 -1.92
CA LEU A 192 13.22 4.30 -1.00
C LEU A 192 14.69 4.57 -0.66
N ILE A 193 15.48 3.53 -0.42
CA ILE A 193 16.93 3.67 -0.18
C ILE A 193 17.57 4.39 -1.37
N LYS A 194 17.29 3.95 -2.60
CA LYS A 194 17.84 4.58 -3.82
C LYS A 194 17.36 6.00 -4.00
N LEU A 195 16.08 6.27 -3.71
CA LEU A 195 15.49 7.60 -3.85
C LEU A 195 16.14 8.63 -2.91
N ILE A 196 16.48 8.24 -1.68
CA ILE A 196 17.07 9.15 -0.69
C ILE A 196 18.60 9.20 -0.71
N LEU A 197 19.26 8.15 -1.23
CA LEU A 197 20.73 8.03 -1.20
C LEU A 197 21.48 9.31 -1.67
N PRO A 198 21.05 9.99 -2.76
CA PRO A 198 21.70 11.22 -3.20
C PRO A 198 21.65 12.37 -2.18
N THR A 199 20.64 12.40 -1.31
CA THR A 199 20.45 13.44 -0.29
C THR A 199 21.19 13.13 1.01
N VAL A 200 21.73 11.92 1.18
CA VAL A 200 22.52 11.57 2.36
C VAL A 200 23.89 12.22 2.27
N SER A 201 24.28 12.95 3.32
CA SER A 201 25.55 13.67 3.40
C SER A 201 26.76 12.76 3.16
N SER A 202 27.73 13.22 2.37
CA SER A 202 28.88 12.43 1.93
C SER A 202 29.70 11.84 3.08
N ASN A 203 29.84 12.57 4.20
CA ASN A 203 30.57 12.12 5.39
C ASN A 203 29.92 10.92 6.11
N TYR A 204 28.62 10.68 5.93
CA TYR A 204 27.87 9.60 6.58
C TYR A 204 27.33 8.56 5.59
N ARG A 205 27.21 8.92 4.31
CA ARG A 205 26.59 8.12 3.24
C ARG A 205 27.08 6.68 3.21
N GLN A 206 28.38 6.46 3.29
CA GLN A 206 28.97 5.12 3.17
C GLN A 206 28.72 4.25 4.40
N ALA A 207 28.63 4.84 5.59
CA ALA A 207 28.27 4.11 6.81
C ALA A 207 26.79 3.72 6.77
N TRP A 208 25.93 4.70 6.45
CA TRP A 208 24.50 4.52 6.30
C TRP A 208 24.14 3.49 5.22
N LEU A 209 24.74 3.60 4.03
CA LEU A 209 24.49 2.68 2.92
C LEU A 209 24.85 1.23 3.27
N LYS A 210 25.94 1.01 4.02
CA LYS A 210 26.29 -0.34 4.51
C LYS A 210 25.23 -0.90 5.46
N GLN A 211 24.65 -0.06 6.31
CA GLN A 211 23.57 -0.46 7.21
C GLN A 211 22.29 -0.74 6.41
N ALA A 212 21.92 0.17 5.51
CA ALA A 212 20.75 0.03 4.64
C ALA A 212 20.81 -1.23 3.76
N ILE A 213 21.98 -1.58 3.21
CA ILE A 213 22.17 -2.84 2.47
C ILE A 213 21.95 -4.04 3.39
N ARG A 214 22.53 -4.07 4.60
CA ARG A 214 22.33 -5.18 5.55
C ARG A 214 20.86 -5.34 5.93
N ALA A 215 20.16 -4.24 6.18
CA ALA A 215 18.73 -4.23 6.46
C ALA A 215 17.93 -4.76 5.26
N ALA A 216 18.27 -4.36 4.03
CA ALA A 216 17.64 -4.89 2.82
C ALA A 216 17.90 -6.39 2.61
N GLU A 217 19.11 -6.89 2.89
CA GLU A 217 19.41 -8.33 2.84
C GLU A 217 18.62 -9.12 3.90
N ALA A 218 18.48 -8.58 5.12
CA ALA A 218 17.71 -9.20 6.19
C ALA A 218 16.20 -9.20 5.87
N TYR A 219 15.68 -8.08 5.35
CA TYR A 219 14.28 -7.98 4.94
C TYR A 219 13.97 -8.86 3.72
N HIS A 220 14.91 -8.99 2.77
CA HIS A 220 14.79 -9.98 1.70
C HIS A 220 14.74 -11.41 2.25
N ALA A 221 15.57 -11.74 3.23
CA ALA A 221 15.59 -13.06 3.85
C ALA A 221 14.28 -13.40 4.57
N TYR A 222 13.63 -12.42 5.21
CA TYR A 222 12.28 -12.57 5.80
C TYR A 222 11.29 -13.15 4.77
N TRP A 223 11.26 -12.58 3.56
CA TRP A 223 10.34 -13.01 2.49
C TRP A 223 10.75 -14.27 1.72
N THR A 224 12.00 -14.70 1.83
CA THR A 224 12.57 -15.75 0.96
C THR A 224 13.06 -16.97 1.71
N THR A 225 12.66 -17.09 2.97
CA THR A 225 12.97 -18.24 3.83
C THR A 225 11.71 -18.71 4.55
N GLY A 226 11.82 -19.83 5.28
CA GLY A 226 10.74 -20.33 6.13
C GLY A 226 9.41 -20.51 5.40
N SER A 227 8.32 -20.09 6.04
CA SER A 227 6.94 -20.25 5.56
C SER A 227 6.57 -19.35 4.38
N HIS A 228 7.30 -18.26 4.15
CA HIS A 228 7.10 -17.39 2.99
C HIS A 228 7.63 -18.01 1.71
N LEU A 229 8.71 -18.80 1.75
CA LEU A 229 9.23 -19.50 0.57
C LEU A 229 8.36 -20.71 0.25
N VAL A 230 7.92 -20.84 -1.01
CA VAL A 230 7.24 -22.03 -1.53
C VAL A 230 8.27 -22.91 -2.26
N PRO A 231 8.71 -24.05 -1.69
CA PRO A 231 9.83 -24.81 -2.26
C PRO A 231 9.56 -25.39 -3.65
N SER A 232 8.30 -25.73 -3.97
CA SER A 232 7.91 -26.33 -5.25
C SER A 232 8.08 -25.36 -6.43
N THR A 233 7.94 -24.06 -6.20
CA THR A 233 8.04 -23.03 -7.24
C THR A 233 9.31 -22.18 -7.12
N GLY A 234 9.89 -22.08 -5.93
CA GLY A 234 10.98 -21.14 -5.62
C GLY A 234 10.53 -19.69 -5.50
N LEU A 235 9.23 -19.43 -5.56
CA LEU A 235 8.61 -18.12 -5.36
C LEU A 235 8.13 -17.97 -3.91
N SER A 236 7.82 -16.74 -3.53
CA SER A 236 7.31 -16.41 -2.18
C SER A 236 5.79 -16.31 -2.16
N ARG A 237 5.20 -16.48 -0.98
CA ARG A 237 3.79 -16.26 -0.64
C ARG A 237 3.67 -15.32 0.55
N PHE A 238 2.47 -14.78 0.80
CA PHE A 238 2.17 -14.13 2.07
C PHE A 238 1.98 -15.16 3.17
N PHE A 239 2.42 -14.84 4.38
CA PHE A 239 2.32 -15.69 5.56
C PHE A 239 2.43 -14.86 6.84
N ASP A 240 1.44 -14.95 7.73
CA ASP A 240 1.53 -14.40 9.09
C ASP A 240 1.92 -15.53 10.07
N SER A 241 2.99 -15.31 10.84
CA SER A 241 3.51 -16.28 11.80
C SER A 241 2.77 -16.34 13.14
N GLY A 242 1.65 -15.63 13.28
CA GLY A 242 0.80 -15.60 14.47
C GLY A 242 0.25 -16.97 14.86
N PRO A 243 -0.27 -17.11 16.09
CA PRO A 243 -0.78 -18.39 16.60
C PRO A 243 -1.73 -19.07 15.62
N PRO A 244 -1.52 -20.35 15.27
CA PRO A 244 -2.41 -21.07 14.37
C PRO A 244 -3.86 -21.02 14.85
N GLY A 245 -4.78 -20.70 13.93
CA GLY A 245 -6.20 -20.60 14.19
C GLY A 245 -6.66 -19.37 14.98
N SER A 246 -5.78 -18.42 15.33
CA SER A 246 -6.18 -17.22 16.07
C SER A 246 -6.69 -16.09 15.17
N SER A 247 -7.66 -15.34 15.66
CA SER A 247 -8.10 -14.10 15.03
C SER A 247 -7.08 -12.96 15.25
N PRO A 248 -6.86 -12.08 14.26
CA PRO A 248 -6.09 -10.86 14.47
C PRO A 248 -6.74 -9.97 15.54
N PRO A 249 -6.00 -9.53 16.58
CA PRO A 249 -6.56 -8.76 17.70
C PRO A 249 -7.29 -7.48 17.27
N GLU A 250 -6.82 -6.79 16.23
CA GLU A 250 -7.38 -5.53 15.75
C GLU A 250 -8.74 -5.69 15.04
N ILE A 251 -9.20 -6.92 14.83
CA ILE A 251 -10.41 -7.27 14.08
C ILE A 251 -11.51 -7.82 14.98
N ILE A 252 -11.14 -8.41 16.11
CA ILE A 252 -12.07 -8.99 17.09
C ILE A 252 -13.12 -7.97 17.53
N HIS A 253 -12.72 -6.70 17.63
CA HIS A 253 -13.56 -5.60 18.10
C HIS A 253 -14.12 -4.72 16.99
N GLU A 254 -13.84 -5.05 15.72
CA GLU A 254 -14.45 -4.35 14.60
C GLU A 254 -15.94 -4.67 14.55
N SER A 255 -16.77 -3.64 14.47
CA SER A 255 -18.21 -3.75 14.26
C SER A 255 -18.66 -2.85 13.12
N ASP A 256 -19.61 -3.34 12.34
CA ASP A 256 -20.26 -2.55 11.30
C ASP A 256 -21.19 -1.51 11.96
N PRO A 257 -21.01 -0.20 11.73
CA PRO A 257 -21.86 0.83 12.32
C PRO A 257 -23.31 0.77 11.82
N ARG A 258 -23.60 0.06 10.72
CA ARG A 258 -24.94 -0.03 10.12
C ARG A 258 -25.83 -1.06 10.83
N ASP A 259 -25.26 -2.20 11.22
CA ASP A 259 -26.02 -3.33 11.79
C ASP A 259 -25.41 -3.94 13.06
N GLY A 260 -24.26 -3.43 13.52
CA GLY A 260 -23.53 -3.91 14.69
C GLY A 260 -22.79 -5.23 14.50
N SER A 261 -22.81 -5.82 13.29
CA SER A 261 -22.20 -7.12 13.05
C SER A 261 -20.67 -7.06 13.08
N SER A 262 -20.03 -8.07 13.68
CA SER A 262 -18.57 -8.20 13.60
C SER A 262 -18.13 -8.62 12.20
N ALA A 263 -16.84 -8.39 11.88
CA ALA A 263 -16.26 -8.85 10.62
C ALA A 263 -16.49 -10.35 10.38
N HIS A 264 -16.27 -11.19 11.40
CA HIS A 264 -16.46 -12.64 11.31
C HIS A 264 -17.92 -13.04 11.22
N ASP A 265 -18.87 -12.29 11.80
CA ASP A 265 -20.29 -12.58 11.61
C ASP A 265 -20.73 -12.33 10.16
N ARG A 266 -20.18 -11.30 9.50
CA ARG A 266 -20.43 -11.08 8.05
C ARG A 266 -19.92 -12.27 7.22
N VAL A 267 -18.73 -12.78 7.51
CA VAL A 267 -18.15 -13.94 6.81
C VAL A 267 -18.95 -15.23 7.08
N LYS A 268 -19.30 -15.54 8.33
CA LYS A 268 -20.13 -16.70 8.66
C LYS A 268 -21.49 -16.65 7.96
N ARG A 269 -22.14 -15.48 7.95
CA ARG A 269 -23.40 -15.26 7.21
C ARG A 269 -23.25 -15.63 5.74
N PHE A 270 -22.17 -15.19 5.10
CA PHE A 270 -21.88 -15.52 3.70
C PHE A 270 -21.70 -17.01 3.49
N PHE A 271 -20.83 -17.68 4.26
CA PHE A 271 -20.60 -19.11 4.08
C PHE A 271 -21.86 -19.94 4.32
N ARG A 272 -22.66 -19.61 5.32
CA ARG A 272 -23.94 -20.28 5.60
C ARG A 272 -24.90 -20.19 4.42
N GLN A 273 -25.01 -19.02 3.79
CA GLN A 273 -25.87 -18.80 2.62
C GLN A 273 -25.41 -19.60 1.40
N HIS A 274 -24.11 -19.86 1.26
CA HIS A 274 -23.55 -20.55 0.10
C HIS A 274 -23.27 -22.04 0.35
N TYR A 275 -23.38 -22.53 1.58
CA TYR A 275 -22.92 -23.87 1.98
C TYR A 275 -23.47 -24.99 1.10
N HIS A 276 -24.78 -25.01 0.87
CA HIS A 276 -25.45 -26.05 0.06
C HIS A 276 -25.36 -25.81 -1.45
N HIS A 277 -25.02 -24.60 -1.88
CA HIS A 277 -24.91 -24.23 -3.29
C HIS A 277 -23.47 -24.33 -3.82
N GLY A 278 -22.48 -24.32 -2.92
CA GLY A 278 -21.07 -24.29 -3.25
C GLY A 278 -20.61 -22.92 -3.76
N ILE A 279 -19.30 -22.77 -3.90
CA ILE A 279 -18.64 -21.63 -4.55
C ILE A 279 -17.64 -22.23 -5.55
N PRO A 280 -17.60 -21.76 -6.81
CA PRO A 280 -16.65 -22.25 -7.80
C PRO A 280 -15.21 -22.23 -7.27
N ASP A 281 -14.49 -23.32 -7.50
CA ASP A 281 -13.11 -23.54 -7.09
C ASP A 281 -12.86 -23.42 -5.57
N TYR A 282 -13.91 -23.58 -4.75
CA TYR A 282 -13.83 -23.36 -3.31
C TYR A 282 -14.58 -24.41 -2.48
N ASN A 283 -13.85 -25.08 -1.59
CA ASN A 283 -14.44 -26.04 -0.66
C ASN A 283 -14.79 -25.34 0.66
N ILE A 284 -16.05 -24.92 0.84
CA ILE A 284 -16.50 -24.19 2.03
C ILE A 284 -16.15 -24.90 3.36
N PRO A 285 -16.30 -26.24 3.50
CA PRO A 285 -15.92 -26.97 4.71
C PRO A 285 -14.46 -26.79 5.17
N ASP A 286 -13.54 -26.39 4.28
CA ASP A 286 -12.16 -26.09 4.66
C ASP A 286 -12.06 -24.82 5.53
N TYR A 287 -13.02 -23.92 5.42
CA TYR A 287 -12.99 -22.56 5.97
C TYR A 287 -14.11 -22.29 6.98
N TYR A 288 -15.18 -23.06 6.93
CA TYR A 288 -16.36 -22.88 7.76
C TYR A 288 -17.04 -24.22 8.08
N ASP A 289 -17.28 -24.44 9.37
CA ASP A 289 -18.09 -25.54 9.89
C ASP A 289 -19.55 -25.08 10.02
N TYR A 290 -20.42 -25.68 9.21
CA TYR A 290 -21.84 -25.35 9.13
C TYR A 290 -22.63 -25.80 10.36
N GLU A 291 -22.26 -26.94 10.96
CA GLU A 291 -23.00 -27.50 12.10
C GLU A 291 -22.75 -26.70 13.38
N THR A 292 -21.51 -26.22 13.57
CA THR A 292 -21.11 -25.45 14.75
C THR A 292 -21.16 -23.93 14.55
N ASP A 293 -21.42 -23.49 13.31
CA ASP A 293 -21.37 -22.08 12.90
C ASP A 293 -20.03 -21.40 13.23
N GLN A 294 -18.92 -22.10 13.03
CA GLN A 294 -17.57 -21.62 13.33
C GLN A 294 -16.70 -21.50 12.08
N LEU A 295 -15.85 -20.48 12.06
CA LEU A 295 -14.77 -20.37 11.08
C LEU A 295 -13.63 -21.29 11.49
N THR A 296 -13.03 -21.99 10.54
CA THR A 296 -11.97 -22.97 10.82
C THR A 296 -10.64 -22.29 11.14
N PRO A 297 -9.69 -23.02 11.76
CA PRO A 297 -8.32 -22.52 11.91
C PRO A 297 -7.67 -22.12 10.58
N LYS A 298 -7.95 -22.86 9.49
CA LYS A 298 -7.45 -22.55 8.16
C LYS A 298 -7.97 -21.21 7.66
N PHE A 299 -9.24 -20.88 7.91
CA PHE A 299 -9.76 -19.54 7.60
C PHE A 299 -8.99 -18.46 8.37
N MET A 300 -8.80 -18.63 9.67
CA MET A 300 -8.11 -17.65 10.52
C MET A 300 -6.65 -17.41 10.08
N ASP A 301 -5.95 -18.48 9.70
CA ASP A 301 -4.58 -18.38 9.18
C ASP A 301 -4.51 -17.62 7.85
N ASN A 302 -5.49 -17.83 6.97
CA ASN A 302 -5.62 -17.06 5.73
C ASN A 302 -6.03 -15.62 5.99
N ASP A 303 -6.88 -15.35 6.99
CA ASP A 303 -7.27 -13.99 7.39
C ASP A 303 -6.06 -13.16 7.82
N ARG A 304 -5.18 -13.74 8.66
CA ARG A 304 -3.93 -13.08 9.03
C ARG A 304 -3.00 -12.85 7.83
N ALA A 305 -2.85 -13.86 6.97
CA ALA A 305 -1.99 -13.76 5.79
C ALA A 305 -2.49 -12.76 4.74
N MET A 306 -3.81 -12.59 4.55
CA MET A 306 -4.32 -11.60 3.59
C MET A 306 -4.04 -10.17 4.04
N ARG A 307 -3.94 -9.92 5.35
CA ARG A 307 -3.57 -8.60 5.91
C ARG A 307 -2.12 -8.25 5.65
N GLU A 308 -1.24 -9.26 5.59
CA GLU A 308 0.13 -9.06 5.11
C GLU A 308 0.16 -8.67 3.62
N SER A 309 -0.83 -9.05 2.82
CA SER A 309 -0.89 -8.66 1.42
C SER A 309 -1.24 -7.18 1.19
N GLY A 310 -1.89 -6.54 2.18
CA GLY A 310 -2.48 -5.21 2.06
C GLY A 310 -3.83 -5.17 1.31
N PHE A 311 -4.33 -6.33 0.86
CA PHE A 311 -5.59 -6.46 0.12
C PHE A 311 -6.70 -7.15 0.96
N ASP A 312 -6.78 -6.83 2.25
CA ASP A 312 -7.83 -7.32 3.15
C ASP A 312 -9.08 -6.43 3.00
N THR A 313 -10.20 -6.86 2.41
CA THR A 313 -10.43 -8.13 1.69
C THR A 313 -10.72 -7.89 0.21
N SER A 314 -10.55 -8.96 -0.58
CA SER A 314 -10.88 -9.08 -2.00
C SER A 314 -11.31 -10.52 -2.30
N ALA A 315 -12.00 -10.79 -3.41
CA ALA A 315 -12.19 -12.15 -3.94
C ALA A 315 -10.98 -12.70 -4.75
N ARG A 316 -9.86 -11.97 -4.78
CA ARG A 316 -8.65 -12.29 -5.56
C ARG A 316 -8.07 -13.66 -5.26
N PHE A 317 -8.11 -14.16 -4.03
CA PHE A 317 -7.66 -15.50 -3.63
C PHE A 317 -8.83 -16.36 -3.12
N GLY A 318 -9.98 -16.25 -3.77
CA GLY A 318 -11.24 -16.80 -3.26
C GLY A 318 -11.99 -15.76 -2.42
N PRO A 319 -13.23 -16.06 -2.00
CA PRO A 319 -14.04 -15.13 -1.19
C PRO A 319 -13.22 -14.53 -0.06
N PHE A 320 -13.22 -13.19 0.06
CA PHE A 320 -12.47 -12.44 1.09
C PHE A 320 -11.03 -12.93 1.27
N ASN A 321 -10.35 -13.34 0.20
CA ASN A 321 -8.97 -13.82 0.17
C ASN A 321 -8.69 -15.02 1.08
N SER A 322 -9.72 -15.82 1.38
CA SER A 322 -9.60 -16.91 2.34
C SER A 322 -8.68 -18.07 1.92
N GLN A 323 -8.09 -18.06 0.71
CA GLN A 323 -7.12 -19.05 0.23
C GLN A 323 -5.74 -18.44 -0.09
N VAL A 324 -5.46 -17.20 0.34
CA VAL A 324 -4.19 -16.50 0.05
C VAL A 324 -2.92 -17.32 0.33
N LEU A 325 -2.93 -18.25 1.30
CA LEU A 325 -1.79 -19.10 1.65
C LEU A 325 -1.37 -20.09 0.56
N ASP A 326 -2.25 -20.40 -0.40
CA ASP A 326 -1.99 -21.38 -1.47
C ASP A 326 -1.42 -20.72 -2.74
N PHE A 327 -1.17 -19.41 -2.71
CA PHE A 327 -0.76 -18.65 -3.88
C PHE A 327 0.69 -18.17 -3.82
N ASN A 328 1.35 -18.14 -4.98
CA ASN A 328 2.50 -17.29 -5.25
C ASN A 328 2.03 -15.99 -5.94
N PRO A 329 1.89 -14.87 -5.22
CA PRO A 329 1.30 -13.66 -5.78
C PRO A 329 2.27 -12.94 -6.71
N VAL A 330 1.78 -12.46 -7.86
CA VAL A 330 2.60 -11.68 -8.81
C VAL A 330 3.14 -10.40 -8.16
N CYS A 331 2.35 -9.75 -7.31
CA CYS A 331 2.73 -8.50 -6.65
C CYS A 331 3.98 -8.67 -5.78
N LEU A 332 3.94 -9.59 -4.82
CA LEU A 332 5.04 -9.86 -3.91
C LEU A 332 6.30 -10.26 -4.68
N ASN A 333 6.19 -11.21 -5.61
CA ASN A 333 7.36 -11.72 -6.33
C ASN A 333 7.97 -10.67 -7.26
N SER A 334 7.17 -9.79 -7.86
CA SER A 334 7.68 -8.66 -8.65
C SER A 334 8.50 -7.70 -7.79
N LEU A 335 8.03 -7.38 -6.58
CA LEU A 335 8.76 -6.51 -5.65
C LEU A 335 10.02 -7.16 -5.09
N LEU A 336 10.01 -8.47 -4.86
CA LEU A 336 11.23 -9.20 -4.47
C LEU A 336 12.26 -9.24 -5.60
N ALA A 337 11.83 -9.34 -6.86
CA ALA A 337 12.74 -9.26 -8.00
C ALA A 337 13.35 -7.86 -8.13
N LEU A 338 12.56 -6.81 -7.88
CA LEU A 338 13.05 -5.44 -7.80
C LEU A 338 14.08 -5.30 -6.66
N MET A 339 13.74 -5.77 -5.46
CA MET A 339 14.62 -5.72 -4.30
C MET A 339 15.94 -6.45 -4.55
N GLU A 340 15.91 -7.65 -5.15
CA GLU A 340 17.11 -8.41 -5.50
C GLU A 340 18.00 -7.63 -6.48
N ARG A 341 17.41 -7.02 -7.51
CA ARG A 341 18.15 -6.21 -8.48
C ARG A 341 18.76 -4.98 -7.81
N GLU A 342 17.97 -4.26 -7.03
CA GLU A 342 18.38 -3.01 -6.39
C GLU A 342 19.40 -3.21 -5.27
N ILE A 343 19.35 -4.30 -4.51
CA ILE A 343 20.45 -4.65 -3.59
C ILE A 343 21.75 -4.81 -4.38
N GLY A 344 21.71 -5.47 -5.54
CA GLY A 344 22.88 -5.62 -6.42
C GLY A 344 23.44 -4.28 -6.91
N GLU A 345 22.58 -3.33 -7.22
CA GLU A 345 22.94 -1.96 -7.61
C GLU A 345 23.51 -1.15 -6.43
N LEU A 346 22.89 -1.25 -5.25
CA LEU A 346 23.34 -0.56 -4.03
C LEU A 346 24.76 -0.99 -3.60
N TYR A 347 25.14 -2.25 -3.83
CA TYR A 347 26.53 -2.68 -3.65
C TYR A 347 27.50 -1.89 -4.53
N GLY A 348 27.07 -1.49 -5.74
CA GLY A 348 27.84 -0.68 -6.68
C GLY A 348 28.14 0.74 -6.20
N GLU A 349 27.29 1.28 -5.32
CA GLU A 349 27.39 2.61 -4.71
C GLU A 349 28.36 2.66 -3.50
N LEU A 350 28.86 1.51 -3.06
CA LEU A 350 29.88 1.45 -2.00
C LEU A 350 31.27 1.85 -2.50
N ASP A 351 32.04 2.49 -1.64
CA ASP A 351 33.41 2.91 -1.94
C ASP A 351 34.29 1.74 -2.41
N ARG A 352 35.18 2.03 -3.35
CA ARG A 352 36.10 1.06 -3.98
C ARG A 352 37.55 1.28 -3.55
N SER A 353 37.76 1.45 -2.25
CA SER A 353 39.05 1.89 -1.68
C SER A 353 40.16 0.83 -1.68
N SER A 354 39.85 -0.46 -1.87
CA SER A 354 40.86 -1.52 -1.94
C SER A 354 40.48 -2.62 -2.94
N SER A 355 41.48 -3.31 -3.49
CA SER A 355 41.27 -4.45 -4.40
C SER A 355 40.43 -5.56 -3.77
N LYS A 356 40.58 -5.81 -2.45
CA LYS A 356 39.76 -6.76 -1.69
C LYS A 356 38.29 -6.32 -1.62
N GLN A 357 38.04 -5.04 -1.36
CA GLN A 357 36.68 -4.49 -1.30
C GLN A 357 36.02 -4.50 -2.68
N ILE A 358 36.75 -4.13 -3.74
CA ILE A 358 36.26 -4.18 -5.13
C ILE A 358 35.83 -5.61 -5.49
N LYS A 359 36.66 -6.62 -5.20
CA LYS A 359 36.32 -8.03 -5.46
C LYS A 359 35.06 -8.46 -4.70
N LYS A 360 34.90 -8.04 -3.43
CA LYS A 360 33.70 -8.35 -2.62
C LYS A 360 32.45 -7.68 -3.21
N ILE A 361 32.52 -6.38 -3.53
CA ILE A 361 31.41 -5.62 -4.12
C ILE A 361 30.96 -6.25 -5.42
N ASN A 362 31.87 -6.52 -6.35
CA ASN A 362 31.55 -7.11 -7.65
C ASN A 362 30.93 -8.51 -7.49
N LYS A 363 31.44 -9.31 -6.54
CA LYS A 363 30.86 -10.63 -6.23
C LYS A 363 29.43 -10.51 -5.71
N MET A 364 29.18 -9.63 -4.74
CA MET A 364 27.84 -9.46 -4.15
C MET A 364 26.84 -8.89 -5.16
N SER A 365 27.24 -7.85 -5.91
CA SER A 365 26.42 -7.27 -6.97
C SER A 365 25.98 -8.32 -7.99
N LYS A 366 26.92 -9.18 -8.44
CA LYS A 366 26.62 -10.29 -9.36
C LYS A 366 25.68 -11.34 -8.75
N ILE A 367 25.87 -11.72 -7.49
CA ILE A 367 24.99 -12.70 -6.82
C ILE A 367 23.55 -12.19 -6.78
N TRP A 368 23.37 -10.93 -6.39
CA TRP A 368 22.05 -10.32 -6.27
C TRP A 368 21.37 -10.11 -7.63
N SER A 369 22.12 -9.68 -8.66
CA SER A 369 21.61 -9.64 -10.04
C SER A 369 21.17 -11.02 -10.53
N GLN A 370 21.94 -12.08 -10.26
CA GLN A 370 21.58 -13.44 -10.67
C GLN A 370 20.32 -13.95 -9.94
N ARG A 371 20.11 -13.56 -8.68
CA ARG A 371 18.88 -13.86 -7.94
C ARG A 371 17.67 -13.21 -8.61
N ALA A 372 17.77 -11.92 -8.95
CA ALA A 372 16.72 -11.21 -9.66
C ALA A 372 16.39 -11.90 -10.99
N ASP A 373 17.39 -12.21 -11.82
CA ASP A 373 17.20 -12.90 -13.10
C ASP A 373 16.50 -14.25 -12.93
N ASN A 374 16.87 -15.00 -11.90
CA ASN A 374 16.24 -16.29 -11.60
C ASN A 374 14.78 -16.11 -11.18
N ARG A 375 14.48 -15.15 -10.28
CA ARG A 375 13.11 -14.88 -9.86
C ARG A 375 12.24 -14.42 -11.03
N ILE A 376 12.75 -13.53 -11.89
CA ILE A 376 12.01 -13.06 -13.07
C ILE A 376 11.67 -14.24 -14.00
N LYS A 377 12.60 -15.19 -14.21
CA LYS A 377 12.29 -16.43 -14.96
C LYS A 377 11.16 -17.24 -14.32
N LEU A 378 11.15 -17.34 -12.99
CA LEU A 378 10.10 -18.05 -12.25
C LEU A 378 8.75 -17.31 -12.33
N ILE A 379 8.74 -15.97 -12.23
CA ILE A 379 7.53 -15.15 -12.42
C ILE A 379 6.96 -15.37 -13.83
N ARG A 380 7.79 -15.36 -14.87
CA ARG A 380 7.32 -15.67 -16.23
C ARG A 380 6.82 -17.12 -16.37
N LYS A 381 7.41 -18.07 -15.66
CA LYS A 381 6.93 -19.46 -15.69
C LYS A 381 5.55 -19.58 -15.04
N TYR A 382 5.39 -19.06 -13.82
CA TYR A 382 4.23 -19.34 -12.99
C TYR A 382 3.13 -18.28 -13.10
N ASN A 383 3.48 -16.99 -13.18
CA ASN A 383 2.51 -15.90 -13.16
C ASN A 383 2.12 -15.38 -14.55
N TRP A 384 3.02 -15.41 -15.54
CA TRP A 384 2.70 -14.92 -16.88
C TRP A 384 1.80 -15.89 -17.64
N ASP A 385 0.74 -15.37 -18.24
CA ASP A 385 -0.18 -16.14 -19.06
C ASP A 385 -0.13 -15.75 -20.54
N GLU A 386 0.36 -16.68 -21.36
CA GLU A 386 0.56 -16.45 -22.79
C GLU A 386 -0.76 -16.34 -23.57
N ASP A 387 -1.89 -16.82 -23.06
CA ASP A 387 -3.16 -16.74 -23.79
C ASP A 387 -3.80 -15.36 -23.59
N THR A 388 -3.94 -14.91 -22.34
CA THR A 388 -4.58 -13.63 -22.04
C THR A 388 -3.64 -12.43 -22.18
N GLY A 389 -2.32 -12.66 -22.08
CA GLY A 389 -1.33 -11.59 -22.05
C GLY A 389 -1.33 -10.81 -20.74
N LEU A 390 -1.61 -11.49 -19.63
CA LEU A 390 -1.67 -10.91 -18.29
C LEU A 390 -0.78 -11.68 -17.32
N TYR A 391 -0.40 -11.04 -16.22
CA TYR A 391 0.16 -11.76 -15.09
C TYR A 391 -0.93 -12.06 -14.07
N PHE A 392 -1.06 -13.32 -13.70
CA PHE A 392 -1.97 -13.83 -12.68
C PHE A 392 -1.22 -14.38 -11.48
N ASP A 393 -1.90 -14.53 -10.36
CA ASP A 393 -1.37 -15.27 -9.22
C ASP A 393 -1.41 -16.78 -9.50
N TYR A 394 -0.40 -17.50 -9.02
CA TYR A 394 -0.26 -18.93 -9.25
C TYR A 394 -0.69 -19.71 -8.01
N ASP A 395 -1.75 -20.51 -8.13
CA ASP A 395 -2.16 -21.49 -7.13
C ASP A 395 -1.18 -22.66 -7.21
N PHE A 396 -0.25 -22.76 -6.27
CA PHE A 396 0.77 -23.81 -6.30
C PHE A 396 0.26 -25.15 -5.77
N VAL A 397 -0.93 -25.16 -5.15
CA VAL A 397 -1.60 -26.38 -4.68
C VAL A 397 -2.34 -27.05 -5.84
N ARG A 398 -3.12 -26.28 -6.60
CA ARG A 398 -3.80 -26.73 -7.83
C ARG A 398 -2.91 -26.75 -9.07
N GLN A 399 -1.74 -26.11 -8.98
CA GLN A 399 -0.77 -25.99 -10.06
C GLN A 399 -1.31 -25.26 -11.30
N GLU A 400 -2.07 -24.19 -11.06
CA GLU A 400 -2.71 -23.40 -12.11
C GLU A 400 -2.68 -21.91 -11.82
N ARG A 401 -2.87 -21.10 -12.87
CA ARG A 401 -3.01 -19.64 -12.74
C ARG A 401 -4.46 -19.30 -12.45
N ARG A 402 -4.69 -18.54 -11.37
CA ARG A 402 -6.03 -18.04 -11.07
C ARG A 402 -6.36 -16.88 -12.01
N LYS A 403 -7.32 -17.12 -12.92
CA LYS A 403 -7.78 -16.16 -13.94
C LYS A 403 -8.66 -15.04 -13.36
N TYR A 404 -8.15 -14.36 -12.34
CA TYR A 404 -8.79 -13.20 -11.71
C TYR A 404 -8.04 -11.95 -12.15
N VAL A 405 -8.64 -11.12 -13.00
CA VAL A 405 -7.98 -9.93 -13.53
C VAL A 405 -7.90 -8.89 -12.42
N PHE A 406 -6.68 -8.62 -11.96
CA PHE A 406 -6.39 -7.75 -10.83
C PHE A 406 -5.33 -6.71 -11.19
N ALA A 407 -5.43 -5.50 -10.66
CA ALA A 407 -4.57 -4.37 -11.02
C ALA A 407 -3.07 -4.59 -10.70
N THR A 408 -2.73 -5.59 -9.87
CA THR A 408 -1.32 -5.97 -9.63
C THR A 408 -0.65 -6.58 -10.86
N THR A 409 -1.37 -6.89 -11.95
CA THR A 409 -0.77 -7.21 -13.25
C THR A 409 0.12 -6.08 -13.81
N PHE A 410 -0.05 -4.84 -13.34
CA PHE A 410 0.82 -3.72 -13.71
C PHE A 410 2.12 -3.67 -12.91
N LEU A 411 2.27 -4.43 -11.81
CA LEU A 411 3.50 -4.40 -11.01
C LEU A 411 4.74 -4.87 -11.79
N PRO A 412 4.71 -5.92 -12.62
CA PRO A 412 5.84 -6.26 -13.50
C PRO A 412 6.28 -5.12 -14.44
N LEU A 413 5.35 -4.26 -14.86
CA LEU A 413 5.67 -3.05 -15.61
C LEU A 413 6.27 -2.00 -14.67
N TRP A 414 5.63 -1.72 -13.54
CA TRP A 414 6.14 -0.74 -12.57
C TRP A 414 7.55 -1.06 -12.07
N THR A 415 7.82 -2.33 -11.73
CA THR A 415 9.15 -2.78 -11.31
C THR A 415 10.14 -2.83 -12.49
N GLY A 416 9.68 -2.81 -13.74
CA GLY A 416 10.53 -2.88 -14.91
C GLY A 416 11.15 -4.26 -15.11
N ILE A 417 10.41 -5.33 -14.80
CA ILE A 417 10.84 -6.72 -15.05
C ILE A 417 10.18 -7.32 -16.30
N ALA A 418 9.05 -6.78 -16.75
CA ALA A 418 8.43 -7.18 -18.00
C ALA A 418 9.32 -6.84 -19.21
N THR A 419 9.14 -7.57 -20.30
CA THR A 419 9.66 -7.22 -21.63
C THR A 419 8.72 -6.22 -22.31
N GLN A 420 9.19 -5.58 -23.39
CA GLN A 420 8.34 -4.67 -24.17
C GLN A 420 7.09 -5.39 -24.72
N THR A 421 7.22 -6.63 -25.17
CA THR A 421 6.11 -7.45 -25.68
C THR A 421 5.12 -7.83 -24.57
N GLU A 422 5.61 -8.26 -23.41
CA GLU A 422 4.74 -8.51 -22.24
C GLU A 422 3.98 -7.23 -21.86
N ALA A 423 4.66 -6.08 -21.84
CA ALA A 423 4.05 -4.80 -21.54
C ALA A 423 2.95 -4.42 -22.56
N GLU A 424 3.19 -4.56 -23.86
CA GLU A 424 2.19 -4.32 -24.91
C GLU A 424 0.91 -5.14 -24.70
N ARG A 425 1.08 -6.41 -24.35
CA ARG A 425 -0.04 -7.32 -24.10
C ARG A 425 -0.80 -6.97 -22.83
N VAL A 426 -0.09 -6.62 -21.75
CA VAL A 426 -0.72 -6.12 -20.51
C VAL A 426 -1.48 -4.84 -20.79
N VAL A 427 -0.90 -3.88 -21.52
CA VAL A 427 -1.59 -2.63 -21.88
C VAL A 427 -2.88 -2.93 -22.62
N LYS A 428 -2.83 -3.78 -23.65
CA LYS A 428 -4.01 -4.13 -24.45
C LYS A 428 -5.13 -4.75 -23.61
N THR A 429 -4.81 -5.77 -22.81
CA THR A 429 -5.81 -6.56 -22.10
C THR A 429 -6.22 -5.94 -20.77
N ALA A 430 -5.27 -5.51 -19.93
CA ALA A 430 -5.56 -5.04 -18.57
C ALA A 430 -6.24 -3.67 -18.56
N VAL A 431 -5.83 -2.74 -19.44
CA VAL A 431 -6.47 -1.43 -19.52
C VAL A 431 -7.92 -1.58 -19.96
N GLN A 432 -8.19 -2.41 -20.98
CA GLN A 432 -9.56 -2.69 -21.42
C GLN A 432 -10.41 -3.33 -20.31
N ALA A 433 -9.84 -4.22 -19.50
CA ALA A 433 -10.58 -4.94 -18.47
C ALA A 433 -10.83 -4.14 -17.18
N LEU A 434 -9.93 -3.21 -16.83
CA LEU A 434 -9.92 -2.55 -15.52
C LEU A 434 -10.19 -1.05 -15.57
N GLU A 435 -10.06 -0.39 -16.73
CA GLU A 435 -10.31 1.04 -16.82
C GLU A 435 -11.80 1.37 -16.66
N ILE A 436 -12.08 2.22 -15.68
CA ILE A 436 -13.40 2.77 -15.35
C ILE A 436 -13.30 4.32 -15.33
N PRO A 437 -14.40 5.07 -15.14
CA PRO A 437 -14.37 6.54 -15.20
C PRO A 437 -13.35 7.21 -14.26
N GLY A 438 -13.11 6.64 -13.08
CA GLY A 438 -12.18 7.15 -12.06
C GLY A 438 -10.73 6.66 -12.18
N GLY A 439 -10.39 5.86 -13.19
CA GLY A 439 -9.04 5.31 -13.39
C GLY A 439 -9.06 3.79 -13.56
N ILE A 440 -8.15 3.08 -12.89
CA ILE A 440 -8.07 1.61 -12.89
C ILE A 440 -8.79 1.06 -11.66
N SER A 441 -9.82 0.25 -11.89
CA SER A 441 -10.46 -0.52 -10.82
C SER A 441 -9.53 -1.60 -10.28
N THR A 442 -9.70 -1.95 -9.00
CA THR A 442 -8.87 -2.97 -8.35
C THR A 442 -8.93 -4.33 -9.05
N SER A 443 -10.12 -4.73 -9.50
CA SER A 443 -10.37 -5.94 -10.28
C SER A 443 -11.44 -5.69 -11.34
N ASN A 444 -11.77 -6.69 -12.15
CA ASN A 444 -12.88 -6.63 -13.10
C ASN A 444 -14.18 -7.28 -12.58
N VAL A 445 -14.25 -7.64 -11.29
CA VAL A 445 -15.39 -8.39 -10.71
C VAL A 445 -16.03 -7.58 -9.58
N GLU A 446 -17.36 -7.50 -9.58
CA GLU A 446 -18.14 -6.82 -8.53
C GLU A 446 -18.62 -7.83 -7.48
N VAL A 447 -17.94 -7.85 -6.34
CA VAL A 447 -18.25 -8.75 -5.20
C VAL A 447 -18.56 -8.01 -3.89
N ALA A 448 -18.50 -6.67 -3.90
CA ALA A 448 -18.68 -5.78 -2.76
C ALA A 448 -17.64 -5.94 -1.63
N ASP A 449 -16.46 -6.47 -1.98
CA ASP A 449 -15.24 -6.37 -1.18
C ASP A 449 -14.54 -5.02 -1.46
N GLN A 450 -13.79 -4.51 -0.49
CA GLN A 450 -13.18 -3.18 -0.62
C GLN A 450 -12.04 -3.13 -1.64
N TRP A 451 -11.33 -4.24 -1.86
CA TRP A 451 -10.28 -4.37 -2.88
C TRP A 451 -10.80 -5.09 -4.13
N ASP A 452 -11.96 -4.68 -4.64
CA ASP A 452 -12.55 -5.16 -5.89
C ASP A 452 -13.34 -4.05 -6.60
N LYS A 453 -13.85 -4.33 -7.80
CA LYS A 453 -14.71 -3.39 -8.53
C LYS A 453 -15.94 -3.05 -7.68
N PRO A 454 -16.36 -1.77 -7.59
CA PRO A 454 -15.94 -0.60 -8.40
C PRO A 454 -14.81 0.25 -7.82
N TYR A 455 -14.14 -0.20 -6.76
CA TYR A 455 -13.25 0.67 -6.00
C TYR A 455 -11.90 0.91 -6.66
N VAL A 456 -11.43 2.15 -6.50
CA VAL A 456 -10.15 2.68 -6.97
C VAL A 456 -9.30 3.05 -5.77
N TRP A 457 -8.09 2.51 -5.73
CA TRP A 457 -7.11 2.76 -4.68
C TRP A 457 -5.86 3.40 -5.27
N ALA A 458 -5.36 4.46 -4.63
CA ALA A 458 -4.24 5.26 -5.13
C ALA A 458 -2.98 4.43 -5.44
N PRO A 459 -2.55 3.46 -4.60
CA PRO A 459 -1.40 2.59 -4.89
C PRO A 459 -1.48 1.88 -6.24
N LEU A 460 -2.66 1.36 -6.59
CA LEU A 460 -2.88 0.60 -7.82
C LEU A 460 -2.84 1.50 -9.05
N GLN A 461 -3.23 2.77 -8.88
CA GLN A 461 -3.10 3.76 -9.95
C GLN A 461 -1.64 4.03 -10.24
N LEU A 462 -0.81 4.19 -9.22
CA LEU A 462 0.62 4.37 -9.39
C LEU A 462 1.21 3.23 -10.21
N PHE A 463 0.93 1.98 -9.82
CA PHE A 463 1.50 0.82 -10.53
C PHE A 463 1.11 0.81 -12.00
N ALA A 464 -0.15 1.13 -12.32
CA ALA A 464 -0.60 1.26 -13.70
C ALA A 464 0.07 2.44 -14.42
N VAL A 465 -0.07 3.67 -13.93
CA VAL A 465 0.39 4.89 -14.63
C VAL A 465 1.92 4.91 -14.77
N ASP A 466 2.67 4.71 -13.70
CA ASP A 466 4.14 4.70 -13.77
C ASP A 466 4.67 3.48 -14.53
N GLY A 467 3.99 2.33 -14.39
CA GLY A 467 4.31 1.14 -15.16
C GLY A 467 4.15 1.38 -16.65
N LEU A 468 3.02 1.94 -17.09
CA LEU A 468 2.76 2.29 -18.49
C LEU A 468 3.80 3.30 -19.02
N ARG A 469 4.10 4.35 -18.25
CA ARG A 469 5.13 5.35 -18.62
C ARG A 469 6.50 4.73 -18.83
N LYS A 470 6.89 3.78 -17.96
CA LYS A 470 8.19 3.10 -18.06
C LYS A 470 8.40 2.36 -19.40
N TYR A 471 7.31 1.96 -20.07
CA TYR A 471 7.35 1.28 -21.38
C TYR A 471 6.88 2.16 -22.54
N GLY A 472 6.77 3.48 -22.33
CA GLY A 472 6.48 4.44 -23.39
C GLY A 472 5.00 4.72 -23.66
N TYR A 473 4.07 4.11 -22.91
CA TYR A 473 2.62 4.29 -23.07
C TYR A 473 2.10 5.58 -22.40
N ASN A 474 2.76 6.70 -22.68
CA ASN A 474 2.53 7.98 -22.02
C ASN A 474 1.11 8.51 -22.20
N ALA A 475 0.51 8.38 -23.39
CA ALA A 475 -0.84 8.87 -23.64
C ALA A 475 -1.90 8.14 -22.82
N ILE A 476 -1.76 6.82 -22.65
CA ILE A 476 -2.67 6.02 -21.80
C ILE A 476 -2.44 6.36 -20.33
N ALA A 477 -1.17 6.50 -19.92
CA ALA A 477 -0.83 6.91 -18.58
C ALA A 477 -1.39 8.29 -18.21
N ASP A 478 -1.27 9.28 -19.11
CA ASP A 478 -1.84 10.62 -18.96
C ASP A 478 -3.36 10.56 -18.79
N ARG A 479 -4.06 9.78 -19.64
CA ARG A 479 -5.52 9.56 -19.53
C ARG A 479 -5.92 9.02 -18.16
N LEU A 480 -5.25 7.97 -17.68
CA LEU A 480 -5.55 7.33 -16.39
C LEU A 480 -5.24 8.26 -15.22
N ALA A 481 -4.13 9.00 -15.30
CA ALA A 481 -3.77 10.02 -14.31
C ALA A 481 -4.81 11.14 -14.21
N VAL A 482 -5.29 11.65 -15.36
CA VAL A 482 -6.36 12.66 -15.42
C VAL A 482 -7.68 12.13 -14.84
N LYS A 483 -8.06 10.89 -15.14
CA LYS A 483 -9.25 10.25 -14.57
C LYS A 483 -9.19 10.19 -13.04
N PHE A 484 -8.09 9.69 -12.48
CA PHE A 484 -7.90 9.63 -11.04
C PHE A 484 -7.89 11.02 -10.39
N ASN A 485 -7.06 11.94 -10.90
CA ASN A 485 -6.94 13.28 -10.33
C ASN A 485 -8.25 14.07 -10.42
N SER A 486 -9.01 13.92 -11.50
CA SER A 486 -10.29 14.61 -11.64
C SER A 486 -11.37 14.06 -10.70
N MET A 487 -11.35 12.75 -10.41
CA MET A 487 -12.20 12.16 -9.36
C MET A 487 -11.83 12.71 -7.99
N VAL A 488 -10.54 12.68 -7.61
CA VAL A 488 -10.07 13.20 -6.32
C VAL A 488 -10.41 14.68 -6.16
N LEU A 489 -10.17 15.49 -7.20
CA LEU A 489 -10.49 16.92 -7.20
C LEU A 489 -12.00 17.17 -7.07
N LYS A 490 -12.83 16.42 -7.80
CA LYS A 490 -14.29 16.52 -7.72
C LYS A 490 -14.78 16.24 -6.29
N THR A 491 -14.30 15.15 -5.70
CA THR A 491 -14.67 14.79 -4.32
C THR A 491 -14.21 15.85 -3.32
N TRP A 492 -12.96 16.33 -3.43
CA TRP A 492 -12.45 17.37 -2.54
C TRP A 492 -13.26 18.67 -2.65
N LEU A 493 -13.68 19.05 -3.86
CA LEU A 493 -14.55 20.21 -4.07
C LEU A 493 -15.90 20.07 -3.38
N SER A 494 -16.46 18.85 -3.30
CA SER A 494 -17.75 18.60 -2.66
C SER A 494 -17.66 18.38 -1.15
N THR A 495 -16.59 17.74 -0.65
CA THR A 495 -16.50 17.29 0.75
C THR A 495 -15.48 18.09 1.57
N GLY A 496 -14.55 18.79 0.93
CA GLY A 496 -13.41 19.44 1.58
C GLY A 496 -12.29 18.48 2.00
N GLU A 497 -12.39 17.19 1.68
CA GLU A 497 -11.52 16.13 2.20
C GLU A 497 -11.03 15.17 1.10
N LEU A 498 -9.90 14.51 1.36
CA LEU A 498 -9.37 13.40 0.56
C LEU A 498 -9.60 12.08 1.31
N TRP A 499 -9.75 10.98 0.58
CA TRP A 499 -10.22 9.72 1.14
C TRP A 499 -9.25 8.57 0.88
N GLU A 500 -9.37 7.52 1.69
CA GLU A 500 -8.61 6.26 1.55
C GLU A 500 -8.85 5.61 0.19
N LYS A 501 -10.12 5.47 -0.20
CA LYS A 501 -10.59 4.82 -1.42
C LYS A 501 -11.80 5.54 -2.01
N TYR A 502 -12.07 5.27 -3.29
CA TYR A 502 -13.12 5.94 -4.06
C TYR A 502 -13.93 4.92 -4.86
N ASP A 503 -15.23 5.15 -5.04
CA ASP A 503 -16.00 4.48 -6.09
C ASP A 503 -15.60 5.09 -7.43
N GLY A 504 -14.91 4.30 -8.26
CA GLY A 504 -14.40 4.78 -9.55
C GLY A 504 -15.46 4.88 -10.65
N ILE A 505 -16.64 4.30 -10.47
CA ILE A 505 -17.75 4.43 -11.42
C ILE A 505 -18.52 5.72 -11.14
N GLN A 506 -18.91 5.91 -9.88
CA GLN A 506 -19.63 7.11 -9.43
C GLN A 506 -18.72 8.33 -9.30
N ARG A 507 -17.40 8.10 -9.22
CA ARG A 507 -16.37 9.12 -9.05
C ARG A 507 -16.59 9.96 -7.78
N ASN A 508 -16.82 9.29 -6.66
CA ASN A 508 -17.03 9.90 -5.36
C ASN A 508 -16.41 9.02 -4.24
N GLU A 509 -16.52 9.49 -3.00
CA GLU A 509 -16.02 8.84 -1.78
C GLU A 509 -16.91 7.71 -1.24
N THR A 510 -18.06 7.45 -1.88
CA THR A 510 -19.04 6.53 -1.32
C THR A 510 -18.53 5.09 -1.34
N VAL A 511 -18.82 4.36 -0.28
CA VAL A 511 -18.48 2.94 -0.15
C VAL A 511 -19.72 2.18 0.31
N ASN A 512 -20.01 1.08 -0.39
CA ASN A 512 -21.14 0.20 -0.09
C ASN A 512 -20.63 -1.24 0.00
N LEU A 513 -19.88 -1.49 1.07
CA LEU A 513 -19.15 -2.73 1.27
C LEU A 513 -20.04 -3.78 1.95
N LYS A 514 -19.86 -5.04 1.53
CA LYS A 514 -20.29 -6.22 2.29
C LYS A 514 -19.15 -6.73 3.16
N PHE A 515 -17.91 -6.68 2.64
CA PHE A 515 -16.70 -7.15 3.33
C PHE A 515 -15.59 -6.09 3.26
N GLY A 516 -14.74 -6.09 4.29
CA GLY A 516 -13.76 -5.03 4.55
C GLY A 516 -14.20 -4.04 5.63
N TYR A 517 -13.40 -2.99 5.80
CA TYR A 517 -13.63 -1.95 6.82
C TYR A 517 -14.86 -1.11 6.45
N PRO A 518 -15.85 -0.99 7.35
CA PRO A 518 -17.10 -0.33 7.04
C PRO A 518 -16.99 1.20 6.92
N SER A 519 -15.92 1.80 7.43
CA SER A 519 -15.60 3.21 7.27
C SER A 519 -14.69 3.47 6.07
N ASN A 520 -14.83 4.67 5.49
CA ASN A 520 -13.85 5.23 4.56
C ASN A 520 -13.09 6.34 5.28
N GLU A 521 -11.77 6.22 5.40
CA GLU A 521 -10.96 7.11 6.23
C GLU A 521 -10.58 8.41 5.49
N ILE A 522 -10.50 9.52 6.24
CA ILE A 522 -10.24 10.87 5.73
C ILE A 522 -8.75 11.25 5.86
N GLY A 523 -8.27 12.10 4.94
CA GLY A 523 -6.97 12.75 4.96
C GLY A 523 -5.81 11.92 4.40
N PHE A 524 -6.11 10.92 3.58
CA PHE A 524 -5.26 9.74 3.42
C PHE A 524 -3.94 9.96 2.66
N GLY A 525 -2.83 9.53 3.25
CA GLY A 525 -1.46 9.82 2.84
C GLY A 525 -1.08 9.34 1.45
N TRP A 526 -1.49 8.14 1.01
CA TRP A 526 -1.24 7.73 -0.38
C TRP A 526 -2.03 8.58 -1.37
N THR A 527 -3.22 9.07 -1.03
CA THR A 527 -4.10 9.78 -1.98
C THR A 527 -3.49 11.15 -2.24
N ASN A 528 -3.05 11.79 -1.16
CA ASN A 528 -2.25 13.00 -1.17
C ASN A 528 -1.03 12.84 -2.12
N ALA A 529 -0.22 11.79 -1.91
CA ALA A 529 1.01 11.58 -2.68
C ALA A 529 0.77 11.26 -4.16
N ILE A 530 -0.23 10.43 -4.47
CA ILE A 530 -0.49 10.02 -5.86
C ILE A 530 -1.14 11.15 -6.65
N PHE A 531 -2.02 11.95 -6.04
CA PHE A 531 -2.58 13.13 -6.69
C PHE A 531 -1.49 14.10 -7.14
N THR A 532 -0.57 14.47 -6.24
CA THR A 532 0.52 15.41 -6.56
C THR A 532 1.48 14.83 -7.58
N ARG A 533 1.84 13.55 -7.45
CA ARG A 533 2.72 12.88 -8.41
C ARG A 533 2.14 12.90 -9.83
N PHE A 534 0.87 12.53 -9.99
CA PHE A 534 0.23 12.51 -11.29
C PHE A 534 0.12 13.91 -11.87
N PHE A 535 -0.21 14.91 -11.04
CA PHE A 535 -0.22 16.30 -11.48
C PHE A 535 1.15 16.76 -12.01
N ASP A 536 2.22 16.45 -11.28
CA ASP A 536 3.59 16.84 -11.66
C ASP A 536 4.10 16.07 -12.90
N GLN A 537 3.51 14.92 -13.24
CA GLN A 537 3.87 14.10 -14.40
C GLN A 537 3.10 14.43 -15.69
N LEU A 538 1.98 15.16 -15.60
CA LEU A 538 1.23 15.59 -16.78
C LEU A 538 2.00 16.65 -17.56
N LYS A 539 1.70 16.80 -18.85
CA LYS A 539 2.32 17.84 -19.68
C LYS A 539 1.98 19.22 -19.13
N GLU A 540 2.99 20.06 -18.94
CA GLU A 540 2.83 21.36 -18.27
C GLU A 540 1.77 22.26 -18.93
N ALA A 541 1.71 22.26 -20.26
CA ALA A 541 0.73 23.03 -21.00
C ALA A 541 -0.68 22.42 -20.85
N GLY A 542 -1.50 23.01 -19.99
CA GLY A 542 -2.93 22.74 -19.90
C GLY A 542 -3.34 21.56 -19.03
N LYS A 543 -2.43 20.97 -18.24
CA LYS A 543 -2.74 19.86 -17.30
C LYS A 543 -3.90 20.16 -16.35
N GLU A 544 -4.00 21.39 -15.83
CA GLU A 544 -5.12 21.80 -14.98
C GLU A 544 -6.44 21.69 -15.76
N ASN A 545 -6.42 22.17 -17.01
CA ASN A 545 -7.59 22.18 -17.87
C ASN A 545 -8.04 20.76 -18.23
N GLU A 546 -7.11 19.82 -18.42
CA GLU A 546 -7.44 18.41 -18.65
C GLU A 546 -8.19 17.80 -17.46
N ILE A 547 -7.68 18.02 -16.24
CA ILE A 547 -8.31 17.56 -15.00
C ILE A 547 -9.70 18.19 -14.83
N ILE A 548 -9.82 19.51 -15.03
CA ILE A 548 -11.07 20.27 -14.86
C ILE A 548 -12.12 19.87 -15.92
N LYS A 549 -11.72 19.73 -17.19
CA LYS A 549 -12.63 19.31 -18.26
C LYS A 549 -13.18 17.90 -18.01
N MET A 550 -12.38 17.01 -17.44
CA MET A 550 -12.81 15.66 -17.10
C MET A 550 -13.90 15.63 -16.01
N ILE A 551 -13.97 16.65 -15.15
CA ILE A 551 -15.08 16.81 -14.20
C ILE A 551 -16.36 17.19 -14.97
N ALA A 552 -16.29 18.22 -15.80
CA ALA A 552 -17.45 18.75 -16.52
C ALA A 552 -18.09 17.76 -17.53
N THR A 553 -17.27 16.91 -18.17
CA THR A 553 -17.74 15.93 -19.17
C THR A 553 -18.57 14.81 -18.56
N HIS A 554 -18.29 14.40 -17.32
CA HIS A 554 -18.98 13.27 -16.70
C HIS A 554 -20.14 13.68 -15.79
N ASP A 555 -20.26 14.97 -15.44
CA ASP A 555 -21.40 15.49 -14.68
C ASP A 555 -22.62 15.80 -15.57
N ASN A 556 -22.46 15.77 -16.91
CA ASN A 556 -23.52 16.07 -17.88
C ASN A 556 -24.25 14.83 -18.45
N HIS A 557 -23.97 13.61 -17.98
CA HIS A 557 -24.72 12.43 -18.44
C HIS A 557 -25.97 12.19 -17.62
N SER A 558 -27.09 12.75 -18.10
CA SER A 558 -28.32 11.96 -18.20
C SER A 558 -28.05 10.74 -19.09
N LEU A 559 -28.58 9.59 -18.66
CA LEU A 559 -28.29 8.21 -19.08
C LEU A 559 -28.55 7.80 -20.55
N GLU A 560 -28.47 8.67 -21.57
CA GLU A 560 -28.90 8.26 -22.94
C GLU A 560 -27.96 8.42 -24.14
N ASP A 561 -26.87 9.19 -24.11
CA ASP A 561 -26.06 9.39 -25.33
C ASP A 561 -24.57 9.20 -25.06
N ASP A 562 -24.00 8.07 -25.49
CA ASP A 562 -22.69 7.97 -26.16
C ASP A 562 -22.23 6.50 -26.35
N TRP A 563 -22.79 5.86 -27.37
CA TRP A 563 -22.20 4.71 -28.07
C TRP A 563 -22.27 4.93 -29.57
N VAL A 564 -21.55 5.90 -30.14
CA VAL A 564 -21.36 5.96 -31.59
C VAL A 564 -19.95 6.48 -31.96
N GLU A 565 -19.21 5.59 -32.62
CA GLU A 565 -18.11 5.82 -33.58
C GLU A 565 -16.75 6.37 -33.08
N ILE A 566 -15.88 5.43 -32.72
CA ILE A 566 -14.47 5.48 -33.16
C ILE A 566 -14.39 4.66 -34.47
N LYS A 567 -14.40 5.34 -35.62
CA LYS A 567 -13.96 4.75 -36.88
C LYS A 567 -12.47 5.00 -37.06
N MET A 568 -11.81 3.91 -37.41
CA MET A 568 -10.44 3.82 -37.88
C MET A 568 -10.23 4.73 -39.09
N GLU A 569 -9.11 5.46 -39.10
CA GLU A 569 -8.21 5.64 -40.25
C GLU A 569 -6.77 5.78 -39.75
#